data_AF-D1AW69-F1
#
_entry.id   AF-D1AW69-F1
#
_cell.length_a   1.000
_cell.length_b   1.000
_cell.length_c   1.000
_cell.angle_alpha   90.00
_cell.angle_beta   90.00
_cell.angle_gamma   90.00
#
_symmetry.space_group_name_H-M   'P 1'
#
loop_
_entity.id
_entity.type
_entity.pdbx_description
1 polymer ?
#
loop_
_entity_poly.entity_id
_entity_poly.type
_entity_poly.pdbx_seq_one_letter_code
_entity_poly.pdbx_strand_id
1 'polypeptide(L)'
;MKYEELFLKDLEDYKKILNGYNDKENKKRICGEQALKPNLYENICFDIYSLNRKTLDYYFKFSEDKIVKVSYEELNKNEIIVRKYLSEKNKVSILETLNKFSNLIELFPEKYEKDTEKNTVKLILVSIAIILYYSKILKYFQLEISKLDMNKLYSEYDEVEYMKVENLLRDITTFYVKTYYKYPLNEMRETSEITEYLMEYYNIDKQMQELTRNLTIIKDAIFYQIQKKEEKLIDRRDFIIQILGIVFTILGLLIGVIQIYQVFK
;
A
#
# COMPACT_ATOMS: atom_id res chain seq x y z
N MET A 1 -1.20 -2.65 -17.44
CA MET A 1 -1.87 -3.59 -16.52
C MET A 1 -3.34 -3.19 -16.46
N LYS A 2 -4.28 -4.10 -16.74
CA LYS A 2 -5.70 -3.82 -16.47
C LYS A 2 -5.87 -3.89 -14.96
N TYR A 3 -6.33 -2.81 -14.32
CA TYR A 3 -6.42 -2.72 -12.85
C TYR A 3 -7.41 -3.74 -12.25
N GLU A 4 -8.21 -4.38 -13.10
CA GLU A 4 -9.06 -5.56 -12.83
C GLU A 4 -8.26 -6.81 -12.42
N GLU A 5 -6.93 -6.78 -12.49
CA GLU A 5 -6.00 -7.86 -12.12
C GLU A 5 -4.98 -7.43 -11.05
N LEU A 6 -5.28 -6.38 -10.28
CA LEU A 6 -4.38 -5.90 -9.22
C LEU A 6 -4.10 -6.96 -8.15
N PHE A 7 -5.13 -7.69 -7.76
CA PHE A 7 -5.01 -8.75 -6.77
C PHE A 7 -4.77 -10.10 -7.45
N LEU A 8 -3.89 -10.91 -6.84
CA LEU A 8 -3.67 -12.29 -7.28
C LEU A 8 -4.98 -13.07 -7.25
N LYS A 9 -5.35 -13.68 -8.39
CA LYS A 9 -6.58 -14.45 -8.56
C LYS A 9 -6.39 -15.96 -8.37
N ASP A 10 -5.16 -16.44 -8.51
CA ASP A 10 -4.85 -17.87 -8.43
C ASP A 10 -4.74 -18.32 -6.98
N LEU A 11 -5.69 -19.16 -6.53
CA LEU A 11 -5.79 -19.71 -5.18
C LEU A 11 -4.59 -20.57 -4.78
N GLU A 12 -3.91 -21.24 -5.71
CA GLU A 12 -2.71 -22.04 -5.39
C GLU A 12 -1.51 -21.16 -5.14
N ASP A 13 -1.27 -20.18 -6.01
CA ASP A 13 -0.19 -19.20 -5.81
C ASP A 13 -0.46 -18.36 -4.56
N TYR A 14 -1.73 -18.01 -4.31
CA TYR A 14 -2.19 -17.35 -3.10
C TYR A 14 -1.85 -18.15 -1.82
N LYS A 15 -2.20 -19.44 -1.79
CA LYS A 15 -1.91 -20.33 -0.64
C LYS A 15 -0.41 -20.52 -0.43
N LYS A 16 0.38 -20.66 -1.51
CA LYS A 16 1.85 -20.77 -1.43
C LYS A 16 2.45 -19.51 -0.80
N ILE A 17 2.02 -18.33 -1.22
CA ILE A 17 2.51 -17.05 -0.67
C ILE A 17 2.10 -16.90 0.80
N LEU A 18 0.85 -17.22 1.16
CA LEU A 18 0.38 -17.17 2.56
C LEU A 18 1.15 -18.11 3.49
N ASN A 19 1.48 -19.32 3.03
CA ASN A 19 2.30 -20.25 3.81
C ASN A 19 3.71 -19.69 4.03
N GLY A 20 4.26 -18.97 3.03
CA GLY A 20 5.51 -18.21 3.17
C GLY A 20 5.43 -17.04 4.17
N TYR A 21 4.28 -16.36 4.27
CA TYR A 21 4.02 -15.24 5.21
C TYR A 21 4.29 -15.62 6.67
N ASN A 22 3.93 -16.85 7.03
CA ASN A 22 3.96 -17.34 8.41
C ASN A 22 5.32 -17.89 8.85
N ASP A 23 6.28 -17.97 7.92
CA ASP A 23 7.63 -18.44 8.21
C ASP A 23 8.49 -17.32 8.82
N LYS A 24 9.02 -17.56 10.02
CA LYS A 24 9.88 -16.60 10.74
C LYS A 24 11.25 -16.42 10.06
N GLU A 25 11.75 -17.37 9.28
CA GLU A 25 13.02 -17.20 8.56
C GLU A 25 12.87 -16.27 7.36
N ASN A 26 11.72 -16.31 6.69
CA ASN A 26 11.37 -15.44 5.58
C ASN A 26 11.24 -13.98 6.01
N LYS A 27 10.64 -13.72 7.18
CA LYS A 27 10.61 -12.37 7.79
C LYS A 27 12.00 -11.81 8.08
N LYS A 28 12.97 -12.65 8.47
CA LYS A 28 14.37 -12.24 8.73
C LYS A 28 15.18 -11.90 7.47
N ARG A 29 14.70 -12.25 6.28
CA ARG A 29 15.35 -11.90 4.99
C ARG A 29 15.04 -10.50 4.52
N ILE A 30 14.07 -9.84 5.16
CA ILE A 30 13.79 -8.42 4.97
C ILE A 30 14.95 -7.64 5.60
N CYS A 31 15.80 -7.07 4.76
CA CYS A 31 16.83 -6.17 5.27
C CYS A 31 16.15 -4.94 5.87
N GLY A 32 16.46 -4.63 7.13
CA GLY A 32 15.92 -3.45 7.79
C GLY A 32 14.62 -3.65 8.56
N GLU A 33 14.41 -4.80 9.23
CA GLU A 33 13.34 -4.95 10.26
C GLU A 33 13.30 -3.76 11.23
N GLN A 34 14.47 -3.23 11.60
CA GLN A 34 14.61 -2.01 12.41
C GLN A 34 14.57 -0.70 11.59
N ALA A 35 14.82 -0.78 10.28
CA ALA A 35 14.81 0.36 9.36
C ALA A 35 13.42 0.65 8.77
N LEU A 36 12.46 -0.26 8.89
CA LEU A 36 11.06 -0.08 8.53
C LEU A 36 10.23 0.24 9.77
N LYS A 37 9.20 1.08 9.61
CA LYS A 37 8.26 1.35 10.71
C LYS A 37 7.41 0.11 11.03
N PRO A 38 7.13 -0.18 12.32
CA PRO A 38 6.45 -1.42 12.74
C PRO A 38 5.14 -1.69 12.00
N ASN A 39 4.32 -0.65 11.82
CA ASN A 39 3.01 -0.77 11.17
C ASN A 39 3.11 -1.21 9.70
N LEU A 40 4.21 -0.91 9.01
CA LEU A 40 4.48 -1.43 7.66
C LEU A 40 5.15 -2.80 7.72
N TYR A 41 6.12 -3.00 8.61
CA TYR A 41 6.82 -4.28 8.77
C TYR A 41 5.86 -5.45 9.07
N GLU A 42 4.84 -5.23 9.90
CA GLU A 42 3.86 -6.25 10.27
C GLU A 42 2.77 -6.49 9.19
N ASN A 43 2.57 -5.51 8.30
CA ASN A 43 1.49 -5.50 7.30
C ASN A 43 1.95 -5.67 5.85
N ILE A 44 3.25 -5.64 5.59
CA ILE A 44 3.82 -6.08 4.33
C ILE A 44 4.21 -7.54 4.51
N CYS A 45 3.56 -8.45 3.77
CA CYS A 45 4.21 -9.73 3.51
C CYS A 45 5.37 -9.43 2.59
N PHE A 46 6.58 -9.77 2.97
CA PHE A 46 7.53 -10.18 1.96
C PHE A 46 7.51 -11.70 2.03
N ASP A 47 7.64 -12.40 0.92
CA ASP A 47 8.90 -13.12 0.71
C ASP A 47 8.87 -13.99 -0.56
N ILE A 48 10.08 -14.41 -0.87
CA ILE A 48 10.53 -15.55 -1.64
C ILE A 48 10.79 -15.18 -3.09
N TYR A 49 11.99 -14.62 -3.26
CA TYR A 49 12.93 -15.14 -4.25
C TYR A 49 12.77 -16.67 -4.29
N SER A 50 11.89 -17.14 -5.17
CA SER A 50 11.72 -18.57 -5.40
C SER A 50 13.04 -19.03 -5.99
N LEU A 51 13.81 -19.77 -5.19
CA LEU A 51 15.04 -20.46 -5.59
C LEU A 51 14.87 -21.20 -6.92
N ASN A 52 13.63 -21.61 -7.22
CA ASN A 52 13.26 -22.35 -8.43
C ASN A 52 12.88 -21.48 -9.64
N ARG A 53 12.71 -20.16 -9.52
CA ARG A 53 12.18 -19.31 -10.62
C ARG A 53 13.05 -18.13 -11.05
N LYS A 54 14.16 -17.79 -10.38
CA LYS A 54 15.01 -16.63 -10.76
C LYS A 54 14.22 -15.32 -10.96
N THR A 55 13.09 -15.13 -10.27
CA THR A 55 12.27 -13.90 -10.37
C THR A 55 12.23 -13.22 -9.01
N LEU A 56 12.66 -11.96 -8.96
CA LEU A 56 12.60 -11.11 -7.77
C LEU A 56 11.28 -10.33 -7.78
N ASP A 57 10.23 -10.93 -7.24
CA ASP A 57 8.92 -10.30 -7.10
C ASP A 57 8.64 -9.96 -5.64
N TYR A 58 7.98 -8.82 -5.42
CA TYR A 58 7.48 -8.40 -4.11
C TYR A 58 5.98 -8.63 -4.07
N TYR A 59 5.51 -9.16 -2.95
CA TYR A 59 4.09 -9.34 -2.68
C TYR A 59 3.70 -8.39 -1.55
N PHE A 60 2.44 -7.98 -1.46
CA PHE A 60 1.95 -7.10 -0.41
C PHE A 60 0.57 -7.60 0.01
N LYS A 61 0.45 -8.08 1.25
CA LYS A 61 -0.84 -8.55 1.80
C LYS A 61 -1.71 -7.34 2.16
N PHE A 62 -2.69 -7.08 1.32
CA PHE A 62 -3.67 -6.03 1.55
C PHE A 62 -4.76 -6.47 2.53
N SER A 63 -5.30 -7.67 2.36
CA SER A 63 -6.26 -8.32 3.29
C SER A 63 -6.08 -9.85 3.29
N GLU A 64 -6.91 -10.59 4.03
CA GLU A 64 -6.86 -12.06 4.08
C GLU A 64 -7.12 -12.77 2.75
N ASP A 65 -7.66 -12.04 1.75
CA ASP A 65 -8.01 -12.51 0.41
C ASP A 65 -7.38 -11.66 -0.71
N LYS A 66 -6.63 -10.61 -0.39
CA LYS A 66 -6.07 -9.67 -1.38
C LYS A 66 -4.57 -9.53 -1.21
N ILE A 67 -3.83 -9.95 -2.23
CA ILE A 67 -2.37 -9.77 -2.33
C ILE A 67 -2.04 -9.01 -3.61
N VAL A 68 -1.23 -7.97 -3.49
CA VAL A 68 -0.71 -7.18 -4.61
C VAL A 68 0.71 -7.62 -4.94
N LYS A 69 1.00 -7.80 -6.23
CA LYS A 69 2.34 -8.12 -6.73
C LYS A 69 3.03 -6.88 -7.31
N VAL A 70 4.30 -6.69 -7.01
CA VAL A 70 5.23 -5.80 -7.72
C VAL A 70 6.31 -6.67 -8.35
N SER A 71 6.35 -6.70 -9.67
CA SER A 71 7.22 -7.60 -10.42
C SER A 71 8.64 -7.08 -10.55
N TYR A 72 9.60 -7.99 -10.79
CA TYR A 72 10.98 -7.62 -11.12
C TYR A 72 11.08 -6.59 -12.26
N GLU A 73 10.28 -6.75 -13.30
CA GLU A 73 10.27 -5.82 -14.44
C GLU A 73 9.87 -4.40 -14.03
N GLU A 74 8.92 -4.28 -13.10
CA GLU A 74 8.49 -2.99 -12.57
C GLU A 74 9.57 -2.37 -11.67
N LEU A 75 10.24 -3.19 -10.85
CA LEU A 75 11.39 -2.74 -10.06
C LEU A 75 12.50 -2.24 -10.97
N ASN A 76 12.89 -3.00 -11.99
CA ASN A 76 13.98 -2.67 -12.89
C ASN A 76 13.71 -1.36 -13.64
N LYS A 77 12.46 -1.16 -14.13
CA LYS A 77 12.05 0.10 -14.75
C LYS A 77 12.18 1.30 -13.80
N ASN A 78 11.90 1.10 -12.53
CA ASN A 78 11.95 2.16 -11.53
C ASN A 78 13.34 2.39 -10.96
N GLU A 79 14.18 1.37 -10.96
CA GLU A 79 15.57 1.47 -10.60
C GLU A 79 16.33 2.41 -11.55
N ILE A 80 15.99 2.37 -12.85
CA ILE A 80 16.49 3.34 -13.84
C ILE A 80 16.11 4.78 -13.48
N ILE A 81 14.88 5.01 -12.99
CA ILE A 81 14.42 6.34 -12.54
C ILE A 81 15.24 6.80 -11.33
N VAL A 82 15.47 5.92 -10.36
CA VAL A 82 16.31 6.21 -9.18
C VAL A 82 17.75 6.50 -9.59
N ARG A 83 18.35 5.73 -10.50
CA ARG A 83 19.71 5.98 -11.00
C ARG A 83 19.84 7.36 -11.63
N LYS A 84 18.85 7.78 -12.43
CA LYS A 84 18.82 9.11 -13.03
C LYS A 84 18.82 10.20 -11.94
N TYR A 85 17.94 10.07 -10.94
CA TYR A 85 17.89 11.01 -9.81
C TYR A 85 19.22 11.08 -9.05
N LEU A 86 19.82 9.94 -8.72
CA LEU A 86 21.10 9.88 -8.01
C LEU A 86 22.22 10.55 -8.81
N SER A 87 22.20 10.41 -10.14
CA SER A 87 23.15 11.08 -11.03
C SER A 87 22.95 12.59 -11.01
N GLU A 88 21.72 13.08 -11.09
CA GLU A 88 21.41 14.51 -11.04
C GLU A 88 21.76 15.15 -9.70
N LYS A 89 21.70 14.37 -8.60
CA LYS A 89 22.08 14.81 -7.25
C LYS A 89 23.55 14.57 -6.91
N ASN A 90 24.38 14.13 -7.87
CA ASN A 90 25.79 13.81 -7.67
C ASN A 90 26.07 12.81 -6.51
N LYS A 91 25.18 11.83 -6.31
CA LYS A 91 25.31 10.78 -5.27
C LYS A 91 26.20 9.63 -5.76
N VAL A 92 27.47 9.93 -6.01
CA VAL A 92 28.44 9.01 -6.67
C VAL A 92 28.62 7.69 -5.91
N SER A 93 28.76 7.73 -4.59
CA SER A 93 28.96 6.53 -3.74
C SER A 93 27.81 5.51 -3.87
N ILE A 94 26.56 5.98 -3.90
CA ILE A 94 25.38 5.11 -4.04
C ILE A 94 25.30 4.54 -5.46
N LEU A 95 25.59 5.36 -6.47
CA LEU A 95 25.63 4.90 -7.86
C LEU A 95 26.68 3.82 -8.08
N GLU A 96 27.88 4.00 -7.53
CA GLU A 96 28.93 2.99 -7.55
C GLU A 96 28.48 1.71 -6.86
N THR A 97 27.85 1.83 -5.69
CA THR A 97 27.27 0.68 -4.96
C THR A 97 26.22 -0.04 -5.81
N LEU A 98 25.32 0.68 -6.48
CA LEU A 98 24.32 0.11 -7.38
C LEU A 98 24.94 -0.51 -8.65
N ASN A 99 26.03 0.05 -9.16
CA ASN A 99 26.73 -0.44 -10.36
C ASN A 99 27.53 -1.73 -10.11
N LYS A 100 27.90 -2.02 -8.86
CA LYS A 100 28.59 -3.26 -8.49
C LYS A 100 27.74 -4.52 -8.70
N PHE A 101 26.42 -4.37 -8.84
CA PHE A 101 25.49 -5.48 -9.03
C PHE A 101 24.97 -5.48 -10.46
N SER A 102 25.33 -6.51 -11.22
CA SER A 102 25.00 -6.62 -12.65
C SER A 102 23.51 -6.93 -12.88
N ASN A 103 22.88 -7.50 -11.85
CA ASN A 103 21.47 -7.86 -11.82
C ASN A 103 20.95 -7.76 -10.37
N LEU A 104 19.75 -7.19 -10.18
CA LEU A 104 19.13 -7.09 -8.83
C LEU A 104 18.94 -8.45 -8.14
N ILE A 105 18.97 -9.55 -8.88
CA ILE A 105 18.92 -10.92 -8.36
C ILE A 105 20.15 -11.25 -7.49
N GLU A 106 21.34 -10.72 -7.83
CA GLU A 106 22.59 -10.98 -7.10
C GLU A 106 22.59 -10.39 -5.68
N LEU A 107 21.61 -9.54 -5.37
CA LEU A 107 21.47 -8.82 -4.10
C LEU A 107 20.84 -9.65 -3.00
N PHE A 108 20.22 -10.80 -3.29
CA PHE A 108 19.46 -11.60 -2.31
C PHE A 108 20.12 -12.97 -2.07
N PRO A 109 21.31 -13.04 -1.42
CA PRO A 109 21.90 -14.32 -1.05
C PRO A 109 21.04 -15.04 0.00
N GLU A 110 21.07 -16.37 -0.01
CA GLU A 110 20.32 -17.25 0.89
C GLU A 110 20.61 -17.02 2.40
N LYS A 111 21.75 -16.38 2.72
CA LYS A 111 22.20 -16.10 4.08
C LYS A 111 22.17 -14.60 4.38
N TYR A 112 21.75 -14.25 5.59
CA TYR A 112 21.87 -12.89 6.12
C TYR A 112 23.35 -12.52 6.19
N GLU A 113 23.79 -11.62 5.32
CA GLU A 113 25.15 -11.09 5.33
C GLU A 113 25.18 -9.73 6.03
N LYS A 114 26.14 -9.53 6.94
CA LYS A 114 26.48 -8.22 7.49
C LYS A 114 27.24 -7.38 6.45
N ASP A 115 26.64 -7.20 5.27
CA ASP A 115 27.20 -6.43 4.17
C ASP A 115 26.41 -5.12 4.00
N THR A 116 27.04 -4.01 4.39
CA THR A 116 26.44 -2.67 4.36
C THR A 116 26.05 -2.22 2.94
N GLU A 117 26.82 -2.62 1.92
CA GLU A 117 26.57 -2.24 0.53
C GLU A 117 25.32 -2.98 0.01
N LYS A 118 25.26 -4.30 0.20
CA LYS A 118 24.06 -5.10 -0.17
C LYS A 118 22.82 -4.63 0.57
N ASN A 119 22.95 -4.31 1.86
CA ASN A 119 21.84 -3.84 2.67
C ASN A 119 21.30 -2.49 2.19
N THR A 120 22.18 -1.59 1.77
CA THR A 120 21.80 -0.30 1.15
C THR A 120 20.98 -0.51 -0.12
N VAL A 121 21.43 -1.38 -1.02
CA VAL A 121 20.70 -1.63 -2.26
C VAL A 121 19.36 -2.33 -2.01
N LYS A 122 19.31 -3.30 -1.09
CA LYS A 122 18.04 -3.93 -0.68
C LYS A 122 17.03 -2.90 -0.17
N LEU A 123 17.48 -1.95 0.65
CA LEU A 123 16.64 -0.84 1.14
C LEU A 123 16.09 0.00 -0.02
N ILE A 124 16.92 0.34 -1.02
CA ILE A 124 16.47 1.06 -2.22
C ILE A 124 15.37 0.29 -2.95
N LEU A 125 15.55 -1.01 -3.16
CA LEU A 125 14.57 -1.84 -3.85
C LEU A 125 13.26 -1.99 -3.07
N VAL A 126 13.35 -2.13 -1.74
CA VAL A 126 12.18 -2.15 -0.85
C VAL A 126 11.43 -0.81 -0.94
N SER A 127 12.15 0.32 -0.92
CA SER A 127 11.54 1.65 -1.11
C SER A 127 10.79 1.75 -2.43
N ILE A 128 11.42 1.33 -3.54
CA ILE A 128 10.77 1.30 -4.85
C ILE A 128 9.49 0.44 -4.80
N ALA A 129 9.58 -0.76 -4.24
CA ALA A 129 8.46 -1.69 -4.16
C ALA A 129 7.28 -1.10 -3.37
N ILE A 130 7.54 -0.46 -2.23
CA ILE A 130 6.51 0.17 -1.40
C ILE A 130 5.80 1.31 -2.16
N ILE A 131 6.56 2.18 -2.82
CA ILE A 131 5.96 3.29 -3.57
C ILE A 131 5.14 2.80 -4.76
N LEU A 132 5.62 1.77 -5.46
CA LEU A 132 4.84 1.13 -6.52
C LEU A 132 3.56 0.49 -6.00
N TYR A 133 3.61 -0.17 -4.85
CA TYR A 133 2.43 -0.70 -4.18
C TYR A 133 1.41 0.42 -3.86
N TYR A 134 1.85 1.54 -3.28
CA TYR A 134 0.99 2.69 -3.01
C TYR A 134 0.35 3.23 -4.29
N SER A 135 1.16 3.45 -5.33
CA SER A 135 0.70 3.94 -6.64
C SER A 135 -0.36 3.01 -7.25
N LYS A 136 -0.18 1.68 -7.14
CA LYS A 136 -1.14 0.69 -7.65
C LYS A 136 -2.46 0.71 -6.88
N ILE A 137 -2.40 0.69 -5.54
CA ILE A 137 -3.61 0.70 -4.70
C ILE A 137 -4.40 2.01 -4.88
N LEU A 138 -3.72 3.16 -4.91
CA LEU A 138 -4.38 4.46 -5.09
C LEU A 138 -5.13 4.54 -6.41
N LYS A 139 -4.50 4.09 -7.51
CA LYS A 139 -5.17 4.01 -8.81
C LYS A 139 -6.35 3.04 -8.83
N TYR A 140 -6.24 1.92 -8.12
CA TYR A 140 -7.36 1.00 -7.94
C TYR A 140 -8.53 1.67 -7.23
N PHE A 141 -8.30 2.41 -6.14
CA PHE A 141 -9.38 3.13 -5.48
C PHE A 141 -10.00 4.21 -6.36
N GLN A 142 -9.20 4.98 -7.09
CA GLN A 142 -9.72 5.95 -8.05
C GLN A 142 -10.65 5.28 -9.08
N LEU A 143 -10.27 4.11 -9.59
CA LEU A 143 -11.10 3.34 -10.52
C LEU A 143 -12.38 2.82 -9.86
N GLU A 144 -12.29 2.21 -8.68
CA GLU A 144 -13.47 1.68 -7.98
C GLU A 144 -14.45 2.80 -7.58
N ILE A 145 -13.96 3.96 -7.16
CA ILE A 145 -14.78 5.15 -6.90
C ILE A 145 -15.49 5.59 -8.19
N SER A 146 -14.80 5.60 -9.32
CA SER A 146 -15.39 6.01 -10.61
C SER A 146 -16.50 5.08 -11.11
N LYS A 147 -16.57 3.85 -10.60
CA LYS A 147 -17.61 2.87 -10.95
C LYS A 147 -18.89 3.03 -10.13
N LEU A 148 -18.87 3.84 -9.07
CA LEU A 148 -20.04 4.06 -8.22
C LEU A 148 -21.11 4.86 -8.96
N ASP A 149 -22.36 4.40 -8.89
CA ASP A 149 -23.50 5.15 -9.39
C ASP A 149 -24.02 6.11 -8.32
N MET A 150 -23.45 7.33 -8.29
CA MET A 150 -23.79 8.35 -7.30
C MET A 150 -25.27 8.75 -7.37
N ASN A 151 -25.90 8.68 -8.54
CA ASN A 151 -27.32 9.01 -8.67
C ASN A 151 -28.19 8.00 -7.93
N LYS A 152 -27.88 6.70 -8.06
CA LYS A 152 -28.56 5.66 -7.27
C LYS A 152 -28.32 5.86 -5.78
N LEU A 153 -27.07 6.10 -5.38
CA LEU A 153 -26.68 6.29 -3.99
C LEU A 153 -27.36 7.47 -3.29
N TYR A 154 -27.86 8.48 -4.03
CA TYR A 154 -28.58 9.64 -3.46
C TYR A 154 -30.09 9.66 -3.78
N SER A 155 -30.66 8.56 -4.28
CA SER A 155 -32.09 8.51 -4.64
C SER A 155 -32.94 7.73 -3.62
N GLU A 156 -32.77 6.42 -3.59
CA GLU A 156 -33.42 5.52 -2.63
C GLU A 156 -32.41 4.49 -2.12
N TYR A 157 -32.79 3.74 -1.08
CA TYR A 157 -31.94 2.65 -0.59
C TYR A 157 -31.77 1.57 -1.67
N ASP A 158 -30.52 1.33 -2.07
CA ASP A 158 -30.08 0.26 -2.96
C ASP A 158 -29.03 -0.59 -2.23
N GLU A 159 -29.40 -1.84 -1.90
CA GLU A 159 -28.54 -2.73 -1.14
C GLU A 159 -27.24 -3.07 -1.89
N VAL A 160 -27.28 -3.21 -3.22
CA VAL A 160 -26.12 -3.59 -4.03
C VAL A 160 -25.12 -2.44 -4.09
N GLU A 161 -25.58 -1.23 -4.39
CA GLU A 161 -24.72 -0.04 -4.40
C GLU A 161 -24.22 0.29 -2.99
N TYR A 162 -25.06 0.16 -1.95
CA TYR A 162 -24.64 0.30 -0.56
C TYR A 162 -23.47 -0.64 -0.20
N MET A 163 -23.61 -1.93 -0.50
CA MET A 163 -22.56 -2.93 -0.23
C MET A 163 -21.26 -2.63 -0.99
N LYS A 164 -21.33 -2.09 -2.22
CA LYS A 164 -20.11 -1.68 -2.95
C LYS A 164 -19.39 -0.55 -2.23
N VAL A 165 -20.13 0.48 -1.81
CA VAL A 165 -19.56 1.64 -1.12
C VAL A 165 -19.02 1.27 0.25
N GLU A 166 -19.72 0.41 1.00
CA GLU A 166 -19.25 -0.12 2.29
C GLU A 166 -17.95 -0.91 2.14
N ASN A 167 -17.88 -1.84 1.19
CA ASN A 167 -16.67 -2.62 0.91
C ASN A 167 -15.50 -1.72 0.51
N LEU A 168 -15.75 -0.72 -0.35
CA LEU A 168 -14.76 0.25 -0.77
C LEU A 168 -14.25 1.08 0.41
N LEU A 169 -15.13 1.56 1.28
CA LEU A 169 -14.76 2.28 2.51
C LEU A 169 -13.89 1.40 3.42
N ARG A 170 -14.26 0.13 3.61
CA ARG A 170 -13.49 -0.82 4.43
C ARG A 170 -12.09 -1.05 3.86
N ASP A 171 -11.99 -1.23 2.54
CA ASP A 171 -10.70 -1.40 1.86
C ASP A 171 -9.84 -0.13 2.00
N ILE A 172 -10.40 1.05 1.72
CA ILE A 172 -9.68 2.32 1.87
C ILE A 172 -9.22 2.51 3.31
N THR A 173 -10.07 2.21 4.29
CA THR A 173 -9.73 2.24 5.72
C THR A 173 -8.55 1.31 6.02
N THR A 174 -8.61 0.07 5.52
CA THR A 174 -7.52 -0.91 5.67
C THR A 174 -6.22 -0.38 5.09
N PHE A 175 -6.28 0.28 3.94
CA PHE A 175 -5.12 0.92 3.33
C PHE A 175 -4.54 2.00 4.23
N TYR A 176 -5.33 2.97 4.69
CA TYR A 176 -4.85 4.07 5.54
C TYR A 176 -4.25 3.58 6.87
N VAL A 177 -4.82 2.55 7.49
CA VAL A 177 -4.26 1.93 8.70
C VAL A 177 -2.88 1.32 8.41
N LYS A 178 -2.72 0.64 7.28
CA LYS A 178 -1.44 0.03 6.87
C LYS A 178 -0.41 1.07 6.44
N THR A 179 -0.85 2.20 5.89
CA THR A 179 0.01 3.32 5.49
C THR A 179 0.08 4.43 6.54
N TYR A 180 -0.22 4.12 7.81
CA TYR A 180 -0.29 5.08 8.91
C TYR A 180 0.95 5.98 8.99
N TYR A 181 2.12 5.44 8.65
CA TYR A 181 3.32 6.24 8.47
C TYR A 181 3.54 6.58 6.99
N LYS A 182 3.48 7.88 6.69
CA LYS A 182 3.77 8.45 5.37
C LYS A 182 5.11 7.96 4.81
N TYR A 183 6.15 8.02 5.63
CA TYR A 183 7.48 7.52 5.30
C TYR A 183 7.68 6.14 5.92
N PRO A 184 7.87 5.10 5.09
CA PRO A 184 7.94 3.73 5.58
C PRO A 184 9.25 3.40 6.28
N LEU A 185 10.27 4.25 6.13
CA LEU A 185 11.60 4.08 6.71
C LEU A 185 11.74 4.84 8.04
N ASN A 186 12.40 4.22 9.02
CA ASN A 186 12.82 4.80 10.30
C ASN A 186 14.11 5.63 10.16
N GLU A 187 14.94 5.33 9.17
CA GLU A 187 16.26 5.93 9.05
C GLU A 187 16.20 7.26 8.29
N MET A 188 16.68 8.36 8.91
CA MET A 188 17.07 9.56 8.17
C MET A 188 18.40 9.28 7.44
N ARG A 189 18.30 8.62 6.29
CA ARG A 189 19.42 8.30 5.39
C ARG A 189 19.07 8.67 3.96
N GLU A 190 20.05 8.56 3.07
CA GLU A 190 19.93 8.83 1.63
C GLU A 190 18.85 7.97 0.94
N THR A 191 18.49 6.80 1.49
CA THR A 191 17.35 5.98 1.03
C THR A 191 15.98 6.62 1.29
N SER A 192 15.89 7.49 2.30
CA SER A 192 14.69 8.29 2.55
C SER A 192 14.55 9.42 1.52
N GLU A 193 15.65 10.03 1.07
CA GLU A 193 15.64 11.00 -0.05
C GLU A 193 15.12 10.35 -1.35
N ILE A 194 15.53 9.10 -1.64
CA ILE A 194 15.01 8.32 -2.78
C ILE A 194 13.51 8.07 -2.63
N THR A 195 13.07 7.73 -1.41
CA THR A 195 11.66 7.46 -1.12
C THR A 195 10.81 8.73 -1.33
N GLU A 196 11.28 9.88 -0.82
CA GLU A 196 10.66 11.19 -1.03
C GLU A 196 10.56 11.54 -2.52
N TYR A 197 11.66 11.39 -3.26
CA TYR A 197 11.68 11.63 -4.69
C TYR A 197 10.67 10.77 -5.45
N LEU A 198 10.58 9.46 -5.14
CA LEU A 198 9.63 8.57 -5.78
C LEU A 198 8.17 8.90 -5.40
N MET A 199 7.92 9.33 -4.15
CA MET A 199 6.60 9.82 -3.75
C MET A 199 6.17 11.04 -4.55
N GLU A 200 7.09 11.98 -4.80
CA GLU A 200 6.86 13.14 -5.66
C GLU A 200 6.65 12.73 -7.12
N TYR A 201 7.54 11.91 -7.68
CA TYR A 201 7.47 11.43 -9.06
C TYR A 201 6.13 10.76 -9.37
N TYR A 202 5.63 9.93 -8.44
CA TYR A 202 4.33 9.27 -8.56
C TYR A 202 3.15 10.10 -8.06
N ASN A 203 3.35 11.34 -7.59
CA ASN A 203 2.32 12.19 -7.02
C ASN A 203 1.51 11.50 -5.90
N ILE A 204 2.16 10.66 -5.08
CA ILE A 204 1.50 9.85 -4.05
C ILE A 204 0.74 10.74 -3.07
N ASP A 205 1.35 11.82 -2.60
CA ASP A 205 0.73 12.75 -1.65
C ASP A 205 -0.55 13.38 -2.20
N LYS A 206 -0.53 13.78 -3.47
CA LYS A 206 -1.69 14.39 -4.12
C LYS A 206 -2.81 13.36 -4.30
N GLN A 207 -2.46 12.14 -4.70
CA GLN A 207 -3.42 11.04 -4.82
C GLN A 207 -4.03 10.66 -3.46
N MET A 208 -3.23 10.64 -2.39
CA MET A 208 -3.71 10.39 -1.02
C MET A 208 -4.67 11.48 -0.55
N GLN A 209 -4.37 12.76 -0.83
CA GLN A 209 -5.27 13.87 -0.51
C GLN A 209 -6.59 13.80 -1.28
N GLU A 210 -6.52 13.45 -2.56
CA GLU A 210 -7.70 13.25 -3.39
C GLU A 210 -8.56 12.08 -2.88
N LEU A 211 -7.93 10.97 -2.51
CA LEU A 211 -8.62 9.83 -1.89
C LEU A 211 -9.31 10.24 -0.58
N THR A 212 -8.66 11.05 0.26
CA THR A 212 -9.27 11.59 1.50
C THR A 212 -10.49 12.47 1.19
N ARG A 213 -10.45 13.28 0.12
CA ARG A 213 -11.61 14.08 -0.31
C ARG A 213 -12.73 13.17 -0.80
N ASN A 214 -12.42 12.19 -1.63
CA ASN A 214 -13.40 11.24 -2.15
C ASN A 214 -14.01 10.37 -1.04
N LEU A 215 -13.25 10.05 0.01
CA LEU A 215 -13.75 9.39 1.21
C LEU A 215 -14.86 10.17 1.90
N THR A 216 -14.80 11.51 1.87
CA THR A 216 -15.85 12.34 2.45
C THR A 216 -17.16 12.17 1.68
N ILE A 217 -17.07 12.13 0.34
CA ILE A 217 -18.23 11.92 -0.54
C ILE A 217 -18.79 10.50 -0.35
N ILE A 218 -17.92 9.47 -0.32
CA ILE A 218 -18.28 8.08 -0.03
C ILE A 218 -19.02 7.96 1.31
N LYS A 219 -18.49 8.61 2.35
CA LYS A 219 -19.07 8.63 3.68
C LYS A 219 -20.47 9.27 3.65
N ASP A 220 -20.64 10.39 2.97
CA ASP A 220 -21.93 11.06 2.87
C ASP A 220 -22.96 10.21 2.10
N ALA A 221 -22.53 9.50 1.05
CA ALA A 221 -23.36 8.54 0.33
C ALA A 221 -23.81 7.36 1.22
N ILE A 222 -22.90 6.81 2.03
CA ILE A 222 -23.23 5.77 3.03
C ILE A 222 -24.27 6.29 4.02
N PHE A 223 -24.07 7.48 4.59
CA PHE A 223 -25.02 8.05 5.55
C PHE A 223 -26.41 8.23 4.94
N TYR A 224 -26.49 8.71 3.70
CA TYR A 224 -27.75 8.87 3.00
C TYR A 224 -28.46 7.53 2.81
N GLN A 225 -27.76 6.51 2.30
CA GLN A 225 -28.29 5.16 2.12
C GLN A 225 -28.79 4.55 3.43
N ILE A 226 -28.05 4.78 4.51
CA ILE A 226 -28.38 4.35 5.85
C ILE A 226 -29.67 5.02 6.36
N GLN A 227 -29.80 6.34 6.22
CA GLN A 227 -31.03 7.06 6.59
C GLN A 227 -32.24 6.56 5.79
N LYS A 228 -32.08 6.32 4.48
CA LYS A 228 -33.14 5.76 3.63
C LYS A 228 -33.50 4.32 4.01
N LYS A 229 -32.57 3.55 4.55
CA LYS A 229 -32.85 2.24 5.14
C LYS A 229 -33.62 2.34 6.45
N GLU A 230 -33.31 3.31 7.32
CA GLU A 230 -34.06 3.59 8.57
C GLU A 230 -35.48 4.07 8.30
N GLU A 231 -35.69 4.93 7.31
CA GLU A 231 -37.05 5.33 6.87
C GLU A 231 -37.89 4.09 6.47
N LYS A 232 -37.24 3.00 6.04
CA LYS A 232 -37.86 1.72 5.68
C LYS A 232 -37.91 0.68 6.84
N LEU A 233 -37.16 0.83 7.93
CA LEU A 233 -37.04 -0.16 9.03
C LEU A 233 -37.36 0.46 10.41
N ILE A 234 -38.31 -0.12 11.14
CA ILE A 234 -38.81 0.38 12.44
C ILE A 234 -37.82 0.15 13.61
N ASP A 235 -36.86 -0.77 13.48
CA ASP A 235 -35.98 -1.18 14.60
C ASP A 235 -34.63 -0.42 14.62
N ARG A 236 -34.55 0.59 15.48
CA ARG A 236 -33.51 1.64 15.48
C ARG A 236 -32.18 1.26 16.14
N ARG A 237 -32.08 0.18 16.93
CA ARG A 237 -30.98 0.05 17.91
C ARG A 237 -29.68 -0.57 17.38
N ASP A 238 -29.75 -1.72 16.70
CA ASP A 238 -28.56 -2.42 16.20
C ASP A 238 -27.91 -1.67 15.02
N PHE A 239 -28.74 -0.95 14.27
CA PHE A 239 -28.32 -0.14 13.13
C PHE A 239 -27.56 1.13 13.57
N ILE A 240 -28.03 1.83 14.61
CA ILE A 240 -27.33 2.99 15.20
C ILE A 240 -25.94 2.60 15.72
N ILE A 241 -25.77 1.39 16.28
CA ILE A 241 -24.47 0.90 16.76
C ILE A 241 -23.51 0.65 15.59
N GLN A 242 -23.99 0.06 14.48
CA GLN A 242 -23.18 -0.09 13.26
C GLN A 242 -22.78 1.26 12.64
N ILE A 243 -23.73 2.20 12.55
CA ILE A 243 -23.48 3.56 12.07
C ILE A 243 -22.40 4.21 12.93
N LEU A 244 -22.60 4.27 14.25
CA LEU A 244 -21.66 4.91 15.17
C LEU A 244 -20.28 4.24 15.10
N GLY A 245 -20.21 2.91 14.98
CA GLY A 245 -18.94 2.20 14.79
C GLY A 245 -18.20 2.64 13.52
N ILE A 246 -18.91 2.78 12.40
CA ILE A 246 -18.36 3.27 11.14
C ILE A 246 -17.97 4.76 11.26
N VAL A 247 -18.82 5.59 11.86
CA VAL A 247 -18.59 7.03 12.08
C VAL A 247 -17.33 7.25 12.94
N PHE A 248 -17.21 6.56 14.07
CA PHE A 248 -16.09 6.70 14.99
C PHE A 248 -14.78 6.19 14.37
N THR A 249 -14.84 5.13 13.55
CA THR A 249 -13.67 4.64 12.81
C THR A 249 -13.21 5.67 11.76
N ILE A 250 -14.14 6.26 11.02
CA ILE A 250 -13.87 7.30 10.01
C ILE A 250 -13.34 8.59 10.65
N LEU A 251 -13.95 9.04 11.75
CA LEU A 251 -13.51 10.23 12.49
C LEU A 251 -12.11 10.01 13.10
N GLY A 252 -11.85 8.83 13.66
CA GLY A 252 -10.52 8.48 14.18
C GLY A 252 -9.44 8.51 13.10
N LEU A 253 -9.76 8.02 11.90
CA LEU A 253 -8.83 8.04 10.74
C LEU A 253 -8.62 9.45 10.19
N LEU A 254 -9.68 10.24 10.01
CA LEU A 254 -9.57 11.62 9.55
C LEU A 254 -8.76 12.47 10.54
N ILE A 255 -9.01 12.32 11.85
CA ILE A 255 -8.26 13.02 12.90
C ILE A 255 -6.80 12.58 12.91
N GLY A 256 -6.51 11.27 12.80
CA GLY A 256 -5.14 10.76 12.72
C GLY A 256 -4.38 11.29 11.48
N VAL A 257 -5.01 11.25 10.31
CA VAL A 257 -4.43 11.75 9.05
C VAL A 257 -4.20 13.27 9.12
N ILE A 258 -5.15 14.05 9.65
CA ILE A 258 -5.02 15.51 9.79
C ILE A 258 -3.93 15.88 10.82
N GLN A 259 -3.86 15.20 11.96
CA GLN A 259 -2.81 15.41 12.96
C GLN A 259 -1.42 15.10 12.38
N ILE A 260 -1.30 14.06 11.57
CA ILE A 260 -0.05 13.74 10.87
C ILE A 260 0.30 14.82 9.81
N TYR A 261 -0.68 15.34 9.06
CA TYR A 261 -0.43 16.42 8.10
C TYR A 261 -0.01 17.75 8.76
N GLN A 262 -0.47 18.03 9.99
CA GLN A 262 -0.16 19.27 10.70
C GLN A 262 1.16 19.22 11.47
N VAL A 263 1.59 18.06 11.97
CA VAL A 263 2.84 17.94 12.74
C VAL A 263 4.11 18.02 11.87
N PHE A 264 3.99 17.79 10.56
CA PHE A 264 5.12 17.84 9.60
C PHE A 264 5.10 19.05 8.65
N LYS A 265 4.35 20.10 9.00
CA LYS A 265 4.39 21.42 8.33
C LYS A 265 5.05 22.44 9.26
#